data_AF-A0A373BUR4-F1
#
_entry.id   AF-A0A373BUR4-F1
#
_cell.length_a   1.000
_cell.length_b   1.000
_cell.length_c   1.000
_cell.angle_alpha   90.00
_cell.angle_beta   90.00
_cell.angle_gamma   90.00
#
_symmetry.space_group_name_H-M   'P 1'
#
loop_
_entity.id
_entity.type
_entity.pdbx_description
1 polymer ?
#
loop_
_entity_poly.entity_id
_entity_poly.type
_entity_poly.pdbx_seq_one_letter_code
_entity_poly.pdbx_strand_id
1 'polypeptide(L)'
;MRFCDFFISYKIGLKGIKNSIPFTQLPLYRKIAIILIFVVALSEMLLLFFNQSTLSIILLILALLFLSIFIFIDSKKGNLEHMLQKHYVPYSVERINITLENLQKYGIDYFDVDTIDLLIAEAQIAQLHCDFFLQLKKPLQILGALIVPVVAYVAQKIGDAATQNTMIMMAINVIIISIIIFSLLYAIIPIIKNLFYRDYNKYNDLIYDLRQIKIFYAHKRTCFQCSSTSL
;
A
#
# COMPACT_ATOMS: atom_id res chain seq x y z
N MET A 1 10.94 31.34 2.33
CA MET A 1 10.33 30.32 1.43
C MET A 1 9.35 29.47 2.24
N ARG A 2 8.24 29.00 1.68
CA ARG A 2 7.24 28.21 2.45
C ARG A 2 7.42 26.71 2.21
N PHE A 3 7.04 25.91 3.20
CA PHE A 3 7.06 24.45 3.10
C PHE A 3 6.21 23.93 1.91
N CYS A 4 5.07 24.54 1.63
CA CYS A 4 4.23 24.14 0.49
C CYS A 4 4.98 24.26 -0.85
N ASP A 5 5.80 25.31 -1.03
CA ASP A 5 6.56 25.51 -2.25
C ASP A 5 7.64 24.39 -2.38
N PHE A 6 8.33 24.08 -1.27
CA PHE A 6 9.27 22.96 -1.16
C PHE A 6 8.63 21.62 -1.52
N PHE A 7 7.44 21.33 -0.96
CA PHE A 7 6.71 20.09 -1.21
C PHE A 7 6.23 19.96 -2.65
N ILE A 8 5.75 21.05 -3.26
CA ILE A 8 5.35 21.04 -4.68
C ILE A 8 6.56 20.78 -5.58
N SER A 9 7.71 21.38 -5.28
CA SER A 9 8.95 21.14 -6.01
C SER A 9 9.40 19.67 -5.92
N TYR A 10 9.32 19.07 -4.73
CA TYR A 10 9.55 17.64 -4.54
C TYR A 10 8.58 16.78 -5.38
N LYS A 11 7.27 17.07 -5.34
CA LYS A 11 6.26 16.37 -6.14
C LYS A 11 6.53 16.45 -7.64
N ILE A 12 6.99 17.59 -8.14
CA ILE A 12 7.35 17.77 -9.55
C ILE A 12 8.52 16.86 -9.90
N GLY A 13 9.57 16.83 -9.08
CA GLY A 13 10.71 15.93 -9.28
C GLY A 13 10.28 14.47 -9.37
N LEU A 14 9.45 14.00 -8.42
CA LEU A 14 8.97 12.62 -8.41
C LEU A 14 8.17 12.20 -9.66
N LYS A 15 7.56 13.14 -10.42
CA LYS A 15 6.86 12.79 -11.66
C LYS A 15 7.81 12.31 -12.77
N GLY A 16 9.10 12.67 -12.69
CA GLY A 16 10.12 12.20 -13.62
C GLY A 16 10.49 10.74 -13.42
N ILE A 17 10.24 10.19 -12.23
CA ILE A 17 10.62 8.82 -11.88
C ILE A 17 9.44 7.87 -12.10
N LYS A 18 9.65 6.82 -12.89
CA LYS A 18 8.70 5.72 -12.98
C LYS A 18 8.83 4.84 -11.74
N ASN A 19 7.79 4.82 -10.90
CA ASN A 19 7.72 3.96 -9.71
C ASN A 19 7.30 2.52 -10.01
N SER A 20 6.89 2.23 -11.25
CA SER A 20 6.45 0.92 -11.68
C SER A 20 7.51 0.26 -12.57
N ILE A 21 7.73 -1.02 -12.33
CA ILE A 21 8.61 -1.83 -13.15
C ILE A 21 7.86 -2.18 -14.45
N PRO A 22 8.35 -1.76 -15.62
CA PRO A 22 7.71 -2.09 -16.89
C PRO A 22 7.64 -3.61 -17.07
N PHE A 23 6.54 -4.12 -17.63
CA PHE A 23 6.37 -5.55 -17.87
C PHE A 23 7.53 -6.14 -18.68
N THR A 24 8.05 -5.40 -19.66
CA THR A 24 9.19 -5.82 -20.51
C THR A 24 10.47 -6.11 -19.70
N GLN A 25 10.66 -5.41 -18.58
CA GLN A 25 11.84 -5.53 -17.72
C GLN A 25 11.68 -6.54 -16.57
N LEU A 26 10.49 -7.13 -16.42
CA LEU A 26 10.26 -8.16 -15.41
C LEU A 26 11.01 -9.46 -15.77
N PRO A 27 11.53 -10.19 -14.78
CA PRO A 27 12.00 -11.56 -14.97
C PRO A 27 10.92 -12.45 -15.58
N LEU A 28 11.34 -13.45 -16.37
CA LEU A 28 10.43 -14.33 -17.09
C LEU A 28 9.39 -15.00 -16.16
N TYR A 29 9.83 -15.46 -14.98
CA TYR A 29 8.92 -16.12 -14.03
C TYR A 29 7.81 -15.19 -13.52
N ARG A 30 8.10 -13.89 -13.28
CA ARG A 30 7.07 -12.90 -12.91
C ARG A 30 6.13 -12.61 -14.07
N LYS A 31 6.64 -12.54 -15.31
CA LYS A 31 5.81 -12.39 -16.52
C LYS A 31 4.81 -13.53 -16.66
N ILE A 32 5.30 -14.77 -16.55
CA ILE A 32 4.48 -15.99 -16.61
C ILE A 32 3.43 -15.96 -15.49
N ALA A 33 3.81 -15.63 -14.26
CA ALA A 33 2.88 -15.56 -13.14
C ALA A 33 1.75 -14.54 -13.37
N ILE A 34 2.06 -13.34 -13.85
CA ILE A 34 1.05 -12.31 -14.17
C ILE A 34 0.07 -12.81 -15.24
N ILE A 35 0.59 -13.39 -16.32
CA ILE A 35 -0.24 -13.96 -17.39
C ILE A 35 -1.13 -15.08 -16.85
N LEU A 36 -0.57 -15.98 -16.04
CA LEU A 36 -1.29 -17.11 -15.47
C LEU A 36 -2.39 -16.64 -14.51
N ILE A 37 -2.13 -15.64 -13.65
CA ILE A 37 -3.14 -15.01 -12.80
C ILE A 37 -4.30 -14.48 -13.64
N PHE A 38 -4.00 -13.81 -14.76
CA PHE A 38 -5.02 -13.26 -15.66
C PHE A 38 -5.85 -14.37 -16.32
N VAL A 39 -5.20 -15.43 -16.82
CA VAL A 39 -5.88 -16.59 -17.43
C VAL A 39 -6.77 -17.29 -16.40
N VAL A 40 -6.26 -17.56 -15.19
CA VAL A 40 -7.04 -18.19 -14.11
C VAL A 40 -8.24 -17.33 -13.73
N ALA A 41 -8.07 -16.01 -13.59
CA ALA A 41 -9.17 -15.10 -13.26
C ALA A 41 -10.26 -15.11 -14.34
N LEU A 42 -9.89 -15.09 -15.63
CA LEU A 42 -10.86 -15.19 -16.73
C LEU A 42 -11.56 -16.55 -16.77
N SER A 43 -10.82 -17.64 -16.58
CA SER A 43 -11.39 -18.99 -16.50
C SER A 43 -12.37 -19.12 -15.33
N GLU A 44 -12.04 -18.57 -14.17
CA GLU A 44 -12.92 -18.57 -13.00
C GLU A 44 -14.22 -17.81 -13.27
N MET A 45 -14.13 -16.61 -13.88
CA MET A 45 -15.31 -15.84 -14.28
C MET A 45 -16.22 -16.62 -15.24
N LEU A 46 -15.64 -17.35 -16.20
CA LEU A 46 -16.39 -18.19 -17.13
C LEU A 46 -17.03 -19.40 -16.43
N LEU A 47 -16.31 -20.09 -15.56
CA LEU A 47 -16.84 -21.24 -14.82
C LEU A 47 -18.00 -20.85 -13.91
N LEU A 48 -17.90 -19.70 -13.25
CA LEU A 48 -19.00 -19.13 -12.48
C LEU A 48 -20.20 -18.78 -13.37
N PHE A 49 -19.98 -18.20 -14.54
CA PHE A 49 -21.05 -17.90 -15.51
C PHE A 49 -21.80 -19.15 -15.99
N PHE A 50 -21.10 -20.26 -16.20
CA PHE A 50 -21.70 -21.55 -16.58
C PHE A 50 -22.12 -22.43 -15.38
N ASN A 51 -22.13 -21.87 -14.16
CA ASN A 51 -22.52 -22.53 -12.91
C ASN A 51 -21.77 -23.85 -12.64
N GLN A 52 -20.49 -23.93 -13.04
CA GLN A 52 -19.63 -25.11 -12.87
C GLN A 52 -18.85 -25.04 -11.54
N SER A 53 -19.57 -25.07 -10.43
CA SER A 53 -19.02 -24.83 -9.08
C SER A 53 -17.91 -25.81 -8.67
N THR A 54 -18.01 -27.09 -9.02
CA THR A 54 -16.97 -28.08 -8.72
C THR A 54 -15.65 -27.77 -9.44
N LEU A 55 -15.72 -27.38 -10.72
CA LEU A 55 -14.53 -27.03 -11.50
C LEU A 55 -13.90 -25.72 -11.03
N SER A 56 -14.72 -24.75 -10.62
CA SER A 56 -14.27 -23.49 -10.00
C SER A 56 -13.51 -23.76 -8.69
N ILE A 57 -14.01 -24.63 -7.81
CA ILE A 57 -13.31 -25.02 -6.58
C ILE A 57 -11.96 -25.69 -6.90
N ILE A 58 -11.92 -26.61 -7.87
CA ILE A 58 -10.68 -27.27 -8.29
C ILE A 58 -9.69 -26.24 -8.87
N LEU A 59 -10.15 -25.32 -9.71
CA LEU A 59 -9.33 -24.26 -10.29
C LEU A 59 -8.75 -23.33 -9.22
N LEU A 60 -9.55 -22.96 -8.21
CA LEU A 60 -9.11 -22.14 -7.08
C LEU A 60 -8.01 -22.83 -6.26
N ILE A 61 -8.18 -24.11 -5.94
CA ILE A 61 -7.15 -24.89 -5.21
C ILE A 61 -5.86 -24.92 -6.03
N LEU A 62 -5.96 -25.20 -7.33
CA LEU A 62 -4.82 -25.22 -8.23
C LEU A 62 -4.13 -23.85 -8.33
N ALA A 63 -4.91 -22.76 -8.40
CA ALA A 63 -4.40 -21.39 -8.41
C ALA A 63 -3.61 -21.05 -7.13
N LEU A 64 -4.11 -21.46 -5.96
CA LEU A 64 -3.42 -21.28 -4.69
C LEU A 64 -2.10 -22.07 -4.63
N LEU A 65 -2.09 -23.30 -5.14
CA LEU A 65 -0.87 -24.10 -5.27
C LEU A 65 0.15 -23.40 -6.19
N PHE A 66 -0.28 -22.92 -7.36
CA PHE A 66 0.60 -22.15 -8.25
C PHE A 66 1.12 -20.86 -7.62
N LEU A 67 0.28 -20.13 -6.88
CA LEU A 67 0.67 -18.92 -6.18
C LEU A 67 1.75 -19.21 -5.12
N SER A 68 1.61 -20.31 -4.38
CA SER A 68 2.62 -20.70 -3.38
C SER A 68 3.97 -21.05 -4.02
N ILE A 69 3.97 -21.78 -5.14
CA ILE A 69 5.18 -22.06 -5.93
C ILE A 69 5.80 -20.76 -6.44
N PHE A 70 4.99 -19.83 -6.96
CA PHE A 70 5.46 -18.53 -7.42
C PHE A 70 6.13 -17.73 -6.31
N ILE A 71 5.49 -17.63 -5.14
CA ILE A 71 6.05 -16.94 -3.97
C ILE A 71 7.38 -17.58 -3.55
N PHE A 72 7.46 -18.91 -3.54
CA PHE A 72 8.70 -19.62 -3.24
C PHE A 72 9.82 -19.29 -4.22
N ILE A 73 9.53 -19.28 -5.53
CA ILE A 73 10.50 -18.91 -6.56
C ILE A 73 10.92 -17.44 -6.39
N ASP A 74 9.96 -16.52 -6.22
CA ASP A 74 10.22 -15.09 -6.08
C ASP A 74 11.11 -14.77 -4.88
N SER A 75 10.93 -15.52 -3.79
CA SER A 75 11.68 -15.37 -2.55
C SER A 75 13.10 -15.95 -2.60
N LYS A 76 13.51 -16.61 -3.68
CA LYS A 76 14.88 -17.12 -3.82
C LYS A 76 15.88 -15.96 -3.79
N LYS A 77 16.97 -16.13 -3.05
CA LYS A 77 18.05 -15.13 -2.90
C LYS A 77 18.46 -14.48 -4.22
N GLY A 78 18.78 -15.27 -5.24
CA GLY A 78 19.22 -14.73 -6.54
C GLY A 78 18.14 -13.89 -7.26
N ASN A 79 16.87 -14.24 -7.11
CA ASN A 79 15.76 -13.45 -7.66
C ASN A 79 15.57 -12.14 -6.90
N LEU A 80 15.67 -12.19 -5.56
CA LEU A 80 15.64 -10.99 -4.72
C LEU A 80 16.81 -10.05 -5.04
N GLU A 81 18.04 -10.56 -5.15
CA GLU A 81 19.23 -9.79 -5.50
C GLU A 81 19.10 -9.16 -6.89
N HIS A 82 18.60 -9.92 -7.86
CA HIS A 82 18.35 -9.41 -9.21
C HIS A 82 17.36 -8.24 -9.17
N MET A 83 16.23 -8.40 -8.47
CA MET A 83 15.22 -7.34 -8.32
C MET A 83 15.76 -6.13 -7.59
N LEU A 84 16.56 -6.34 -6.54
CA LEU A 84 17.21 -5.29 -5.77
C LEU A 84 18.13 -4.45 -6.64
N GLN A 85 19.05 -5.09 -7.36
CA GLN A 85 20.05 -4.39 -8.16
C GLN A 85 19.46 -3.73 -9.41
N LYS A 86 18.51 -4.38 -10.08
CA LYS A 86 17.97 -3.88 -11.35
C LYS A 86 16.86 -2.85 -11.19
N HIS A 87 16.11 -2.90 -10.09
CA HIS A 87 14.90 -2.08 -9.94
C HIS A 87 14.88 -1.25 -8.66
N TYR A 88 15.08 -1.87 -7.49
CA TYR A 88 14.91 -1.15 -6.22
C TYR A 88 16.02 -0.14 -5.94
N VAL A 89 17.29 -0.51 -6.16
CA VAL A 89 18.43 0.39 -5.96
C VAL A 89 18.39 1.58 -6.92
N PRO A 90 18.25 1.40 -8.26
CA PRO A 90 18.18 2.54 -9.18
C PRO A 90 17.05 3.51 -8.84
N TYR A 91 15.85 2.99 -8.58
CA TYR A 91 14.69 3.80 -8.20
C TYR A 91 14.91 4.59 -6.90
N SER A 92 15.43 3.93 -5.86
CA SER A 92 15.67 4.59 -4.57
C SER A 92 16.77 5.65 -4.64
N VAL A 93 17.84 5.40 -5.40
CA VAL A 93 18.90 6.39 -5.64
C VAL A 93 18.36 7.62 -6.36
N GLU A 94 17.60 7.43 -7.45
CA GLU A 94 17.01 8.54 -8.20
C GLU A 94 16.09 9.38 -7.31
N ARG A 95 15.27 8.72 -6.49
CA ARG A 95 14.33 9.37 -5.56
C ARG A 95 15.05 10.17 -4.46
N ILE A 96 16.12 9.63 -3.88
CA ILE A 96 16.92 10.37 -2.89
C ILE A 96 17.65 11.55 -3.53
N ASN A 97 18.19 11.39 -4.74
CA ASN A 97 18.85 12.49 -5.46
C ASN A 97 17.90 13.67 -5.70
N ILE A 98 16.66 13.40 -6.12
CA ILE A 98 15.63 14.45 -6.25
C ILE A 98 15.39 15.16 -4.92
N THR A 99 15.39 14.42 -3.81
CA THR A 99 15.20 15.01 -2.48
C THR A 99 16.39 15.91 -2.11
N LEU A 100 17.62 15.47 -2.37
CA LEU A 100 18.84 16.25 -2.14
C LEU A 100 18.90 17.51 -3.02
N GLU A 101 18.61 17.39 -4.31
CA GLU A 101 18.51 18.52 -5.24
C GLU A 101 17.45 19.52 -4.78
N ASN A 102 16.32 19.03 -4.27
CA ASN A 102 15.26 19.89 -3.73
C ASN A 102 15.69 20.60 -2.44
N LEU A 103 16.43 19.94 -1.54
CA LEU A 103 17.01 20.61 -0.37
C LEU A 103 17.99 21.72 -0.78
N GLN A 104 18.92 21.41 -1.70
CA GLN A 104 19.90 22.37 -2.21
C GLN A 104 19.26 23.57 -2.91
N LYS A 105 18.23 23.32 -3.74
CA LYS A 105 17.47 24.38 -4.43
C LYS A 105 16.85 25.38 -3.47
N TYR A 106 16.52 24.95 -2.25
CA TYR A 106 15.92 25.76 -1.20
C TYR A 106 16.96 26.24 -0.16
N GLY A 107 18.25 26.05 -0.43
CA GLY A 107 19.35 26.49 0.44
C GLY A 107 19.46 25.71 1.75
N ILE A 108 18.90 24.51 1.82
CA ILE A 108 18.93 23.66 3.01
C ILE A 108 20.15 22.73 2.92
N ASP A 109 21.04 22.83 3.91
CA ASP A 109 22.14 21.87 4.06
C ASP A 109 21.57 20.53 4.53
N TYR A 110 21.81 19.46 3.77
CA TYR A 110 21.35 18.12 4.14
C TYR A 110 22.14 17.50 5.31
N PHE A 111 23.21 18.16 5.78
CA PHE A 111 23.86 17.85 7.06
C PHE A 111 23.21 18.55 8.25
N ASP A 112 22.34 19.54 8.02
CA ASP A 112 21.56 20.20 9.07
C ASP A 112 20.34 19.34 9.42
N VAL A 113 20.57 18.43 10.35
CA VAL A 113 19.55 17.47 10.80
C VAL A 113 18.38 18.16 11.50
N ASP A 114 18.62 19.30 12.17
CA ASP A 114 17.57 20.04 12.87
C ASP A 114 16.59 20.67 11.88
N THR A 115 17.10 21.27 10.80
CA THR A 115 16.25 21.77 9.71
C THR A 115 15.50 20.64 9.02
N ILE A 116 16.12 19.47 8.82
CA ILE A 116 15.42 18.30 8.27
C ILE A 116 14.29 17.84 9.20
N ASP A 117 14.49 17.85 10.52
CA ASP A 117 13.45 17.49 11.49
C ASP A 117 12.28 18.46 11.47
N LEU A 118 12.53 19.76 11.29
CA LEU A 118 11.47 20.75 11.08
C LEU A 118 10.66 20.45 9.80
N LEU A 119 11.32 20.08 8.70
CA LEU A 119 10.63 19.68 7.46
C LEU A 119 9.80 18.41 7.63
N ILE A 120 10.29 17.43 8.39
CA ILE A 120 9.55 16.21 8.72
C ILE A 120 8.32 16.56 9.57
N ALA A 121 8.48 17.39 10.60
CA ALA A 121 7.37 17.80 11.45
C ALA A 121 6.29 18.53 10.65
N GLU A 122 6.69 19.48 9.80
CA GLU A 122 5.75 20.22 8.94
C GLU A 122 5.06 19.28 7.94
N ALA A 123 5.78 18.32 7.37
CA ALA A 123 5.19 17.30 6.49
C ALA A 123 4.19 16.41 7.22
N GLN A 124 4.44 16.06 8.49
CA GLN A 124 3.50 15.29 9.31
C GLN A 124 2.24 16.09 9.65
N ILE A 125 2.38 17.38 9.96
CA ILE A 125 1.25 18.28 10.19
C ILE A 125 0.41 18.38 8.92
N ALA A 126 1.03 18.70 7.79
CA ALA A 126 0.34 18.81 6.49
C ALA A 126 -0.30 17.47 6.06
N GLN A 127 0.34 16.34 6.35
CA GLN A 127 -0.19 15.01 6.11
C GLN A 127 -1.50 14.76 6.88
N LEU A 128 -1.54 15.11 8.18
CA LEU A 128 -2.74 14.95 9.00
C LEU A 128 -3.91 15.80 8.48
N HIS A 129 -3.63 17.01 7.98
CA HIS A 129 -4.64 17.86 7.35
C HIS A 129 -5.22 17.25 6.07
N CYS A 130 -4.45 16.41 5.36
CA CYS A 130 -4.91 15.70 4.18
C CYS A 130 -5.53 14.31 4.49
N ASP A 131 -5.62 13.89 5.76
CA ASP A 131 -6.18 12.59 6.14
C ASP A 131 -7.72 12.63 6.13
N PHE A 132 -8.29 12.17 5.03
CA PHE A 132 -9.74 12.16 4.81
C PHE A 132 -10.52 11.23 5.77
N PHE A 133 -10.01 10.03 6.03
CA PHE A 133 -10.60 9.03 6.93
C PHE A 133 -10.59 9.48 8.39
N LEU A 134 -9.64 10.35 8.78
CA LEU A 134 -9.66 10.95 10.11
C LEU A 134 -10.99 11.68 10.36
N GLN A 135 -11.51 12.36 9.33
CA GLN A 135 -12.79 13.07 9.40
C GLN A 135 -13.99 12.10 9.43
N LEU A 136 -13.87 10.93 8.80
CA LEU A 136 -14.91 9.90 8.76
C LEU A 136 -14.98 9.01 10.01
N LYS A 137 -13.93 8.99 10.84
CA LYS A 137 -13.84 8.13 12.02
C LYS A 137 -15.03 8.32 12.98
N LYS A 138 -15.35 9.56 13.34
CA LYS A 138 -16.47 9.87 14.25
C LYS A 138 -17.85 9.52 13.64
N PRO A 139 -18.17 9.95 12.40
CA PRO A 139 -19.40 9.53 11.73
C PRO A 139 -19.59 8.01 11.68
N LEU A 140 -18.54 7.26 11.34
CA LEU A 140 -18.62 5.79 11.25
C LEU A 140 -18.82 5.13 12.63
N GLN A 141 -18.19 5.67 13.69
CA GLN A 141 -18.42 5.18 15.06
C GLN A 141 -19.87 5.40 15.50
N ILE A 142 -20.44 6.57 15.23
CA ILE A 142 -21.84 6.88 15.54
C ILE A 142 -22.78 5.96 14.75
N LEU A 143 -22.53 5.80 13.44
CA LEU A 143 -23.31 4.92 12.59
C LEU A 143 -23.26 3.47 13.09
N GLY A 144 -22.07 2.97 13.46
CA GLY A 144 -21.90 1.64 14.04
C GLY A 144 -22.70 1.47 15.34
N ALA A 145 -22.64 2.45 16.24
CA ALA A 145 -23.39 2.42 17.51
C ALA A 145 -24.92 2.41 17.29
N LEU A 146 -25.42 3.08 16.24
CA LEU A 146 -26.84 3.10 15.89
C LEU A 146 -27.30 1.81 15.19
N ILE A 147 -26.45 1.19 14.37
CA ILE A 147 -26.80 -0.02 13.61
C ILE A 147 -26.93 -1.24 14.53
N VAL A 148 -26.08 -1.37 15.55
CA VAL A 148 -26.09 -2.54 16.47
C VAL A 148 -27.48 -2.81 17.08
N PRO A 149 -28.18 -1.86 17.73
CA PRO A 149 -29.50 -2.11 18.30
C PRO A 149 -30.56 -2.41 17.24
N VAL A 150 -30.47 -1.80 16.05
CA VAL A 150 -31.38 -2.08 14.92
C VAL A 150 -31.21 -3.53 14.44
N VAL A 151 -29.96 -3.96 14.23
CA VAL A 151 -29.65 -5.33 13.83
C VAL A 151 -30.09 -6.32 14.90
N ALA A 152 -29.87 -6.03 16.18
CA ALA A 152 -30.32 -6.87 17.28
C ALA A 152 -31.86 -7.00 17.32
N TYR A 153 -32.58 -5.89 17.18
CA TYR A 153 -34.04 -5.89 17.15
C TYR A 153 -34.59 -6.69 15.96
N VAL A 154 -34.05 -6.47 14.76
CA VAL A 154 -34.45 -7.20 13.55
C VAL A 154 -34.13 -8.69 13.67
N ALA A 155 -32.95 -9.05 14.18
CA ALA A 155 -32.56 -10.45 14.40
C ALA A 155 -33.51 -11.14 15.39
N GLN A 156 -33.88 -10.47 16.48
CA GLN A 156 -34.85 -11.00 17.45
C GLN A 156 -36.22 -11.23 16.80
N LYS A 157 -36.74 -10.26 16.05
CA LYS A 157 -38.04 -10.38 15.36
C LYS A 157 -38.07 -11.50 14.33
N ILE A 158 -36.96 -11.72 13.61
CA ILE A 158 -36.84 -12.83 12.66
C ILE A 158 -36.74 -14.16 13.43
N GLY A 159 -35.97 -14.19 14.53
CA GLY A 159 -35.79 -15.40 15.34
C GLY A 159 -37.06 -15.89 16.01
N ASP A 160 -37.92 -14.98 16.48
CA ASP A 160 -39.20 -15.32 17.11
C ASP A 160 -40.22 -15.92 16.11
N ALA A 161 -40.06 -15.62 14.81
CA ALA A 161 -41.02 -16.00 13.75
C ALA A 161 -40.54 -17.17 12.87
N ALA A 162 -39.25 -17.46 12.82
CA ALA A 162 -38.66 -18.44 11.91
C ALA A 162 -38.44 -19.81 12.55
N THR A 163 -38.57 -20.88 11.74
CA THR A 163 -38.24 -22.24 12.20
C THR A 163 -36.73 -22.41 12.38
N GLN A 164 -36.32 -23.37 13.24
CA GLN A 164 -34.91 -23.62 13.55
C GLN A 164 -34.04 -23.86 12.30
N ASN A 165 -34.53 -24.65 11.34
CA ASN A 165 -33.78 -24.94 10.11
C ASN A 165 -33.63 -23.70 9.21
N THR A 166 -34.68 -22.88 9.13
CA THR A 166 -34.65 -21.60 8.41
C THR A 166 -33.67 -20.61 9.06
N MET A 167 -33.65 -20.53 10.40
CA MET A 167 -32.70 -19.69 11.13
C MET A 167 -31.24 -20.07 10.87
N ILE A 168 -30.93 -21.37 10.85
CA ILE A 168 -29.58 -21.86 10.56
C ILE A 168 -29.13 -21.44 9.15
N MET A 169 -30.00 -21.62 8.14
CA MET A 169 -29.69 -21.21 6.76
C MET A 169 -29.53 -19.69 6.62
N MET A 170 -30.37 -18.90 7.30
CA MET A 170 -30.24 -17.43 7.33
C MET A 170 -28.93 -16.99 7.98
N ALA A 171 -28.54 -17.60 9.11
CA ALA A 171 -27.28 -17.30 9.78
C ALA A 171 -26.06 -17.61 8.89
N ILE A 172 -26.07 -18.75 8.20
CA ILE A 172 -25.03 -19.12 7.22
C ILE A 172 -24.94 -18.07 6.12
N ASN A 173 -26.07 -17.66 5.54
CA ASN A 173 -26.08 -16.63 4.49
C ASN A 173 -25.55 -15.28 5.00
N VAL A 174 -25.90 -14.86 6.21
CA VAL A 174 -25.38 -13.63 6.83
C VAL A 174 -23.86 -13.70 7.00
N ILE A 175 -23.31 -14.84 7.43
CA ILE A 175 -21.86 -15.04 7.55
C ILE A 175 -21.20 -14.91 6.16
N ILE A 176 -21.73 -15.58 5.15
CA ILE A 176 -21.20 -15.53 3.78
C ILE A 176 -21.22 -14.09 3.25
N ILE A 177 -22.35 -13.40 3.38
CA ILE A 177 -22.48 -11.99 2.95
C ILE A 177 -21.50 -11.10 3.71
N SER A 178 -21.32 -11.30 5.01
CA SER A 178 -20.39 -10.53 5.83
C SER A 178 -18.94 -10.71 5.36
N ILE A 179 -18.54 -11.94 5.03
CA ILE A 179 -17.21 -12.24 4.47
C ILE A 179 -17.01 -11.56 3.11
N ILE A 180 -18.03 -11.60 2.24
CA ILE A 180 -17.98 -10.95 0.92
C ILE A 180 -17.83 -9.43 1.07
N ILE A 181 -18.65 -8.79 1.91
CA ILE A 181 -18.58 -7.36 2.17
C ILE A 181 -17.22 -6.98 2.73
N PHE A 182 -16.70 -7.72 3.70
CA PHE A 182 -15.37 -7.45 4.27
C PHE A 182 -14.27 -7.56 3.21
N SER A 183 -14.33 -8.58 2.36
CA SER A 183 -13.36 -8.80 1.28
C SER A 183 -13.41 -7.66 0.25
N LEU A 184 -14.63 -7.21 -0.12
CA LEU A 184 -14.83 -6.06 -1.00
C LEU A 184 -14.27 -4.77 -0.39
N LEU A 185 -14.57 -4.49 0.88
CA LEU A 185 -14.04 -3.32 1.58
C LEU A 185 -12.51 -3.35 1.59
N TYR A 186 -11.90 -4.50 1.91
CA TYR A 186 -10.45 -4.67 1.89
C TYR A 186 -9.85 -4.39 0.51
N ALA A 187 -10.48 -4.87 -0.56
CA ALA A 187 -10.04 -4.63 -1.93
C ALA A 187 -10.21 -3.17 -2.39
N ILE A 188 -11.24 -2.47 -1.91
CA ILE A 188 -11.56 -1.09 -2.29
C ILE A 188 -10.67 -0.06 -1.54
N ILE A 189 -10.29 -0.33 -0.29
CA ILE A 189 -9.43 0.57 0.51
C ILE A 189 -8.18 1.07 -0.24
N PRO A 190 -7.35 0.22 -0.89
CA PRO A 190 -6.17 0.71 -1.63
C PRO A 190 -6.55 1.60 -2.82
N ILE A 191 -7.69 1.37 -3.47
CA ILE A 191 -8.20 2.21 -4.57
C ILE A 191 -8.62 3.58 -4.03
N ILE A 192 -9.36 3.61 -2.92
CA ILE A 192 -9.74 4.86 -2.23
C ILE A 192 -8.48 5.62 -1.79
N LYS A 193 -7.47 4.93 -1.23
CA LYS A 193 -6.18 5.55 -0.89
C LYS A 193 -5.52 6.14 -2.13
N ASN A 194 -5.47 5.44 -3.26
CA ASN A 194 -4.82 5.99 -4.44
C ASN A 194 -5.57 7.22 -5.01
N LEU A 195 -6.91 7.24 -4.93
CA LEU A 195 -7.74 8.31 -5.46
C LEU A 195 -7.77 9.55 -4.55
N PHE A 196 -8.01 9.36 -3.25
CA PHE A 196 -8.23 10.44 -2.30
C PHE A 196 -6.99 10.79 -1.44
N TYR A 197 -6.02 9.87 -1.30
CA TYR A 197 -4.80 10.08 -0.49
C TYR A 197 -3.58 10.47 -1.32
N ARG A 198 -3.77 11.08 -2.49
CA ARG A 198 -2.66 11.38 -3.41
C ARG A 198 -1.57 12.22 -2.73
N ASP A 199 -1.96 13.28 -2.01
CA ASP A 199 -1.00 14.15 -1.34
C ASP A 199 -0.53 13.57 -0.01
N TYR A 200 -1.39 12.87 0.73
CA TYR A 200 -1.01 12.14 1.93
C TYR A 200 0.11 11.12 1.66
N ASN A 201 -0.01 10.34 0.57
CA ASN A 201 1.00 9.37 0.18
C ASN A 201 2.31 10.06 -0.24
N LYS A 202 2.22 11.25 -0.85
CA LYS A 202 3.40 12.05 -1.21
C LYS A 202 4.10 12.67 0.01
N TYR A 203 3.35 13.04 1.05
CA TYR A 203 3.96 13.42 2.33
C TYR A 203 4.66 12.24 2.99
N ASN A 204 4.05 11.04 2.99
CA ASN A 204 4.72 9.82 3.45
C ASN A 204 6.02 9.59 2.69
N ASP A 205 5.98 9.77 1.37
CA ASP A 205 7.16 9.63 0.53
C ASP A 205 8.28 10.61 0.94
N LEU A 206 7.93 11.90 1.11
CA LEU A 206 8.88 12.93 1.53
C LEU A 206 9.45 12.68 2.92
N ILE A 207 8.60 12.36 3.90
CA ILE A 207 9.00 12.05 5.28
C ILE A 207 9.98 10.88 5.28
N TYR A 208 9.69 9.84 4.49
CA TYR A 208 10.57 8.69 4.37
C TYR A 208 11.93 9.11 3.80
N ASP A 209 11.96 9.85 2.69
CA ASP A 209 13.20 10.24 2.02
C ASP A 209 14.07 11.15 2.91
N LEU A 210 13.46 12.12 3.60
CA LEU A 210 14.14 12.97 4.57
C LEU A 210 14.77 12.17 5.72
N ARG A 211 14.06 11.14 6.23
CA ARG A 211 14.63 10.22 7.24
C ARG A 211 15.79 9.40 6.68
N GLN A 212 15.70 8.94 5.42
CA GLN A 212 16.81 8.23 4.78
C GLN A 212 18.05 9.13 4.64
N ILE A 213 17.87 10.41 4.28
CA ILE A 213 18.95 11.39 4.22
C ILE A 213 19.61 11.54 5.60
N LYS A 214 18.83 11.67 6.68
CA LYS A 214 19.37 11.70 8.05
C LYS A 214 20.21 10.46 8.37
N ILE A 215 19.72 9.28 8.02
CA ILE A 215 20.39 8.01 8.35
C ILE A 215 21.67 7.82 7.52
N PHE A 216 21.61 8.01 6.20
CA PHE A 216 22.65 7.56 5.28
C PHE A 216 23.56 8.66 4.73
N TYR A 217 23.16 9.93 4.84
CA TYR A 217 23.89 11.06 4.26
C TYR A 217 24.41 12.01 5.34
N ALA A 218 23.60 12.37 6.33
CA ALA A 218 24.05 13.23 7.43
C ALA A 218 25.15 12.56 8.29
N HIS A 219 25.10 11.22 8.44
CA HIS A 219 26.08 10.45 9.21
C HIS A 219 27.42 10.20 8.47
N LYS A 220 27.55 10.57 7.19
CA LYS A 220 28.85 10.43 6.48
C LYS A 220 29.89 11.45 6.95
N ARG A 221 29.48 12.56 7.58
CA ARG A 221 30.40 13.59 8.10
C ARG A 221 31.21 13.11 9.30
N THR A 222 30.60 12.33 10.21
CA THR A 222 31.27 11.81 11.41
C THR A 222 32.38 10.81 11.09
N CYS A 223 32.29 10.09 9.97
CA CYS A 223 33.34 9.14 9.56
C CYS A 223 34.57 9.84 8.93
N PHE A 224 34.38 10.95 8.22
CA PHE A 224 35.48 11.75 7.63
C PHE A 224 36.21 12.65 8.64
N GLN A 225 35.55 13.03 9.74
CA GLN A 225 36.19 13.78 10.82
C GLN A 225 37.02 12.89 11.76
N CYS A 226 36.69 11.58 11.88
CA CYS A 226 37.50 10.64 12.66
C CYS A 226 38.79 10.21 11.95
N SER A 227 38.85 10.28 10.61
CA SER A 227 40.04 9.90 9.82
C SER A 227 41.03 11.03 9.56
N SER A 228 40.65 12.28 9.87
CA SER A 228 41.51 13.46 9.65
C SER A 228 42.17 13.99 10.93
N THR A 229 41.96 13.35 12.09
CA THR A 229 42.62 13.66 13.38
C THR A 229 43.80 12.72 13.70
N SER A 230 44.32 11.97 12.73
CA SER A 230 45.50 11.11 12.89
C SER A 230 46.62 11.48 11.92
N LEU A 231 47.03 12.75 11.93
CA LEU A 231 48.25 13.25 11.32
C LEU A 231 48.93 14.24 12.27
#